data_AF-A0A1V6LRK8-F1
#
_entry.id   AF-A0A1V6LRK8-F1
#
_cell.length_a   1.000
_cell.length_b   1.000
_cell.length_c   1.000
_cell.angle_alpha   90.00
_cell.angle_beta   90.00
_cell.angle_gamma   90.00
#
_symmetry.space_group_name_H-M   'P 1'
#
loop_
_entity.id
_entity.type
_entity.pdbx_description
1 polymer ?
#
loop_
_entity_poly.entity_id
_entity_poly.type
_entity_poly.pdbx_seq_one_letter_code
_entity_poly.pdbx_strand_id
1 'polypeptide(L)'
;MGFLKRLFGKKEKPIKKEFTEEEHEKDYELKSEGLENVLGKMHNLVGHAIIPFAIGGAVDMYYFPNHIKGTGFATMELLDPDGNGPKKNRIGTYELVAFTKHDYNESEEI
;
A
#
# COMPACT_ATOMS: atom_id res chain seq x y z
N MET A 1 -6.41 23.91 37.87
CA MET A 1 -5.15 23.97 37.08
C MET A 1 -5.11 22.88 35.98
N GLY A 2 -6.13 22.78 35.12
CA GLY A 2 -6.22 21.69 34.13
C GLY A 2 -6.27 22.11 32.66
N PHE A 3 -6.68 23.36 32.38
CA PHE A 3 -6.88 23.84 31.01
C PHE A 3 -5.57 24.13 30.27
N LEU A 4 -4.61 24.80 30.90
CA LEU A 4 -3.31 25.12 30.30
C LEU A 4 -2.48 23.87 29.96
N LYS A 5 -2.52 22.82 30.79
CA LYS A 5 -1.79 21.56 30.55
C LYS A 5 -2.36 20.79 29.34
N ARG A 6 -3.65 20.99 29.01
CA ARG A 6 -4.33 20.37 27.88
C ARG A 6 -4.09 21.12 26.57
N LEU A 7 -3.83 22.43 26.62
CA LEU A 7 -3.42 23.25 25.47
C LEU A 7 -1.91 23.16 25.15
N PHE A 8 -1.05 23.04 26.17
CA PHE A 8 0.41 23.05 26.02
C PHE A 8 1.08 21.69 26.27
N GLY A 9 0.29 20.64 26.50
CA GLY A 9 0.84 19.29 26.58
C GLY A 9 1.45 18.91 25.24
N LYS A 10 2.78 18.85 25.16
CA LYS A 10 3.50 18.25 24.03
C LYS A 10 2.90 16.86 23.83
N LYS A 11 2.14 16.68 22.75
CA LYS A 11 1.85 15.33 22.25
C LYS A 11 3.22 14.75 21.91
N GLU A 12 3.66 13.78 22.69
CA GLU A 12 4.82 12.96 22.33
C GLU A 12 4.57 12.51 20.89
N LYS A 13 5.44 12.92 19.97
CA LYS A 13 5.35 12.43 18.61
C LYS A 13 5.57 10.92 18.71
N PRO A 14 4.66 10.09 18.20
CA PRO A 14 4.89 8.66 18.20
C PRO A 14 6.24 8.42 17.52
N ILE A 15 7.13 7.70 18.19
CA ILE A 15 8.38 7.26 17.61
C ILE A 15 7.97 6.41 16.41
N LYS A 16 8.27 6.89 15.19
CA LYS A 16 8.10 6.06 14.00
C LYS A 16 9.08 4.91 14.14
N LYS A 17 8.58 3.68 14.15
CA LYS A 17 9.42 2.49 14.06
C LYS A 17 10.08 2.52 12.68
N GLU A 18 11.39 2.43 12.63
CA GLU A 18 12.12 2.15 11.39
C GLU A 18 12.15 0.63 11.21
N PHE A 19 11.92 0.18 9.99
CA PHE A 19 11.95 -1.23 9.63
C PHE A 19 13.20 -1.51 8.82
N THR A 20 13.70 -2.75 8.91
CA THR A 20 14.82 -3.18 8.07
C THR A 20 14.33 -3.51 6.66
N GLU A 21 15.26 -3.54 5.70
CA GLU A 21 14.94 -3.95 4.33
C GLU A 21 14.36 -5.37 4.30
N GLU A 22 14.84 -6.28 5.16
CA GLU A 22 14.32 -7.64 5.25
C GLU A 22 12.89 -7.68 5.81
N GLU A 23 12.53 -6.76 6.72
CA GLU A 23 11.14 -6.63 7.18
C GLU A 23 10.22 -6.13 6.06
N HIS A 24 10.70 -5.19 5.23
CA HIS A 24 9.97 -4.70 4.06
C HIS A 24 9.82 -5.76 2.97
N GLU A 25 10.89 -6.50 2.65
CA GLU A 25 10.88 -7.57 1.66
C GLU A 25 9.92 -8.69 2.08
N LYS A 26 9.98 -9.10 3.34
CA LYS A 26 9.06 -10.10 3.88
C LYS A 26 7.59 -9.64 3.84
N ASP A 27 7.33 -8.39 4.21
CA ASP A 27 5.97 -7.84 4.14
C ASP A 27 5.46 -7.78 2.70
N TYR A 28 6.32 -7.40 1.75
CA TYR A 28 6.02 -7.43 0.32
C TYR A 28 5.69 -8.84 -0.18
N GLU A 29 6.51 -9.84 0.16
CA GLU A 29 6.29 -11.24 -0.23
C GLU A 29 4.95 -11.77 0.31
N LEU A 30 4.67 -11.53 1.60
CA LEU A 30 3.43 -11.99 2.23
C LEU A 30 2.19 -11.30 1.65
N LYS A 31 2.27 -9.99 1.37
CA LYS A 31 1.19 -9.27 0.69
C LYS A 31 0.99 -9.78 -0.73
N SER A 32 2.07 -10.02 -1.47
CA SER A 32 2.02 -10.57 -2.84
C SER A 32 1.34 -11.93 -2.84
N GLU A 33 1.78 -12.86 -1.97
CA GLU A 33 1.18 -14.20 -1.85
C GLU A 33 -0.31 -14.11 -1.48
N GLY A 34 -0.65 -13.28 -0.49
CA GLY A 34 -2.03 -13.09 -0.06
C GLY A 34 -2.94 -12.55 -1.19
N LEU A 35 -2.46 -11.57 -1.95
CA LEU A 35 -3.17 -11.02 -3.10
C LEU A 35 -3.27 -12.03 -4.23
N GLU A 36 -2.20 -12.76 -4.54
CA GLU A 36 -2.20 -13.75 -5.63
C GLU A 36 -3.17 -14.90 -5.38
N ASN A 37 -3.35 -15.30 -4.12
CA ASN A 37 -4.31 -16.32 -3.73
C ASN A 37 -5.77 -15.92 -4.00
N VAL A 38 -6.06 -14.61 -4.11
CA VAL A 38 -7.42 -14.08 -4.29
C VAL A 38 -7.62 -13.49 -5.69
N LEU A 39 -6.61 -12.84 -6.24
CA LEU A 39 -6.66 -12.06 -7.48
C LEU A 39 -5.91 -12.75 -8.65
N GLY A 40 -5.36 -13.95 -8.43
CA GLY A 40 -4.52 -14.67 -9.38
C GLY A 40 -3.12 -14.08 -9.50
N LYS A 41 -2.33 -14.58 -10.45
CA LYS A 41 -0.91 -14.18 -10.59
C LYS A 41 -0.77 -12.69 -10.87
N MET A 42 0.11 -12.04 -10.11
CA MET A 42 0.49 -10.65 -10.31
C MET A 42 1.25 -10.52 -11.62
N HIS A 43 1.04 -9.42 -12.32
CA HIS A 43 1.78 -9.11 -13.53
C HIS A 43 3.24 -8.73 -13.19
N ASN A 44 4.18 -9.04 -14.09
CA ASN A 44 5.60 -8.73 -13.89
C ASN A 44 5.92 -7.22 -13.92
N LEU A 45 4.96 -6.39 -14.32
CA LEU A 45 5.11 -4.94 -14.37
C LEU A 45 4.41 -4.31 -13.17
N VAL A 46 5.11 -3.40 -12.51
CA VAL A 46 4.59 -2.56 -11.43
C VAL A 46 4.53 -1.13 -11.94
N GLY A 47 3.39 -0.49 -11.73
CA GLY A 47 3.17 0.90 -12.12
C GLY A 47 3.76 1.81 -11.07
N HIS A 48 5.05 2.12 -11.20
CA HIS A 48 5.76 2.91 -10.20
C HIS A 48 5.35 4.39 -10.22
N ALA A 49 5.14 4.94 -9.04
CA ALA A 49 4.95 6.37 -8.88
C ALA A 49 6.26 7.14 -9.18
N ILE A 50 6.17 8.25 -9.93
CA ILE A 50 7.34 9.12 -10.19
C ILE A 50 7.95 9.65 -8.89
N ILE A 51 7.09 9.95 -7.91
CA ILE A 51 7.48 10.36 -6.57
C ILE A 51 6.96 9.26 -5.62
N PRO A 52 7.83 8.58 -4.85
CA PRO A 52 7.42 7.52 -3.94
C PRO A 52 6.49 8.00 -2.82
N PHE A 53 5.61 7.11 -2.37
CA PHE A 53 4.65 7.41 -1.30
C PHE A 53 5.33 7.83 0.01
N ALA A 54 6.45 7.20 0.37
CA ALA A 54 7.19 7.46 1.60
C ALA A 54 7.62 8.94 1.77
N ILE A 55 7.79 9.67 0.66
CA ILE A 55 8.16 11.10 0.66
C ILE A 55 7.00 12.03 0.27
N GLY A 56 5.76 11.52 0.29
CA GLY A 56 4.54 12.29 0.02
C GLY A 56 4.06 12.25 -1.44
N GLY A 57 4.56 11.31 -2.24
CA GLY A 57 4.07 11.08 -3.60
C GLY A 57 2.88 10.12 -3.67
N ALA A 58 2.75 9.43 -4.80
CA ALA A 58 1.71 8.42 -5.02
C ALA A 58 2.21 7.02 -4.64
N VAL A 59 1.30 6.06 -4.56
CA VAL A 59 1.61 4.64 -4.35
C VAL A 59 1.83 3.94 -5.69
N ASP A 60 2.62 2.88 -5.64
CA ASP A 60 2.77 1.96 -6.75
C ASP A 60 1.49 1.14 -6.99
N MET A 61 1.27 0.78 -8.26
CA MET A 61 0.10 0.03 -8.70
C MET A 61 0.49 -1.37 -9.18
N TYR A 62 0.01 -2.40 -8.49
CA TYR A 62 0.27 -3.81 -8.80
C TYR A 62 -0.90 -4.41 -9.58
N TYR A 63 -0.62 -5.02 -10.73
CA TYR A 63 -1.64 -5.44 -11.69
C TYR A 63 -1.96 -6.94 -11.59
N PHE A 64 -3.24 -7.28 -11.72
CA PHE A 64 -3.77 -8.65 -11.66
C PHE A 64 -4.73 -8.90 -12.84
N PRO A 65 -4.21 -9.20 -14.05
CA PRO A 65 -5.04 -9.33 -15.25
C PRO A 65 -5.65 -10.73 -15.45
N ASN A 66 -5.15 -11.75 -14.75
CA ASN A 66 -5.32 -13.15 -15.17
C ASN A 66 -6.34 -13.98 -14.38
N HIS A 67 -7.15 -13.38 -13.50
CA HIS A 67 -8.10 -14.12 -12.65
C HIS A 67 -9.57 -13.88 -12.97
N ILE A 68 -9.93 -12.64 -13.32
CA ILE A 68 -11.28 -12.24 -13.71
C ILE A 68 -11.21 -11.38 -14.96
N LYS A 69 -12.28 -11.36 -15.76
CA LYS A 69 -12.35 -10.48 -16.94
C LYS A 69 -12.11 -9.02 -16.55
N GLY A 70 -11.26 -8.33 -17.31
CA GLY A 70 -10.80 -6.99 -17.01
C GLY A 70 -9.44 -7.01 -16.29
N THR A 71 -9.22 -6.08 -15.37
CA THR A 71 -7.94 -6.00 -14.63
C THR A 71 -8.19 -5.52 -13.21
N GLY A 72 -7.63 -6.27 -12.25
CA GLY A 72 -7.52 -5.86 -10.86
C GLY A 72 -6.23 -5.08 -10.62
N PHE A 73 -6.27 -4.16 -9.67
CA PHE A 73 -5.10 -3.41 -9.20
C PHE A 73 -5.12 -3.37 -7.68
N ALA A 74 -3.95 -3.49 -7.05
CA ALA A 74 -3.80 -3.33 -5.61
C ALA A 74 -2.67 -2.37 -5.28
N THR A 75 -2.75 -1.75 -4.10
CA THR A 75 -1.64 -1.04 -3.45
C THR A 75 -1.01 -1.97 -2.41
N MET A 76 0.28 -1.80 -2.14
CA MET A 76 1.00 -2.58 -1.12
C MET A 76 1.91 -1.71 -0.22
N GLU A 77 1.82 -0.39 -0.35
CA GLU A 77 2.70 0.58 0.30
C GLU A 77 1.94 1.53 1.23
N LEU A 78 0.61 1.41 1.34
CA LEU A 78 -0.12 2.21 2.32
C LEU A 78 0.21 1.74 3.74
N LEU A 79 0.50 0.45 3.91
CA LEU A 79 0.76 -0.12 5.21
C LEU A 79 2.25 -0.40 5.43
N ASP A 80 2.75 0.03 6.58
CA ASP A 80 4.04 -0.40 7.12
C ASP A 80 3.99 -1.90 7.49
N PRO A 81 5.14 -2.59 7.66
CA PRO A 81 5.18 -4.02 8.01
C PRO A 81 4.48 -4.43 9.31
N ASP A 82 4.18 -3.49 10.21
CA ASP A 82 3.39 -3.74 11.42
C ASP A 82 1.88 -3.46 11.24
N GLY A 83 1.44 -3.15 10.02
CA GLY A 83 0.06 -2.83 9.67
C GLY A 83 -0.36 -1.41 10.06
N ASN A 84 0.53 -0.55 10.56
CA ASN A 84 0.26 0.89 10.64
C ASN A 84 0.39 1.54 9.25
N GLY A 85 0.05 2.82 9.15
CA GLY A 85 0.01 3.53 7.88
C GLY A 85 -0.72 4.86 8.02
N PRO A 86 -1.36 5.36 6.94
CA PRO A 86 -2.22 6.53 6.97
C PRO A 86 -3.29 6.47 8.05
N LYS A 87 -3.94 7.62 8.25
CA LYS A 87 -4.95 7.81 9.29
C LYS A 87 -6.01 6.70 9.24
N LYS A 88 -6.04 5.87 10.29
CA LYS A 88 -7.03 4.81 10.51
C LYS A 88 -8.46 5.35 10.40
N ASN A 89 -9.32 4.59 9.74
CA ASN A 89 -10.77 4.84 9.72
C ASN A 89 -11.49 3.85 10.66
N ARG A 90 -12.82 3.73 10.55
CA ARG A 90 -13.63 2.81 11.39
C ARG A 90 -13.24 1.34 11.26
N ILE A 91 -12.67 0.92 10.13
CA ILE A 91 -12.22 -0.46 9.88
C ILE A 91 -10.72 -0.67 10.13
N GLY A 92 -10.01 0.37 10.56
CA GLY A 92 -8.57 0.35 10.80
C GLY A 92 -7.76 0.92 9.63
N THR A 93 -6.60 0.33 9.41
CA THR A 93 -5.71 0.55 8.27
C THR A 93 -6.04 -0.44 7.15
N TYR A 94 -5.79 -0.09 5.90
CA TYR A 94 -6.12 -0.91 4.74
C TYR A 94 -5.23 -0.59 3.54
N GLU A 95 -5.07 -1.57 2.67
CA GLU A 95 -4.66 -1.37 1.28
C GLU A 95 -5.90 -1.14 0.39
N LEU A 96 -5.71 -0.57 -0.79
CA LEU A 96 -6.76 -0.34 -1.77
C LEU A 96 -6.69 -1.40 -2.87
N VAL A 97 -7.87 -1.88 -3.28
CA VAL A 97 -8.05 -2.71 -4.46
C VAL A 97 -9.07 -2.05 -5.37
N ALA A 98 -8.75 -1.99 -6.66
CA ALA A 98 -9.62 -1.46 -7.70
C ALA A 98 -9.74 -2.46 -8.84
N PHE A 99 -10.83 -2.36 -9.60
CA PHE A 99 -11.07 -3.20 -10.77
C PHE A 99 -11.57 -2.36 -11.93
N THR A 100 -11.14 -2.71 -13.13
CA THR A 100 -11.68 -2.17 -14.38
C THR A 100 -12.16 -3.29 -15.28
N LYS A 101 -13.10 -2.99 -16.18
CA LYS A 101 -13.56 -3.93 -17.22
C LYS A 101 -12.63 -4.00 -18.43
N HIS A 102 -11.67 -3.09 -18.50
CA HIS A 102 -10.66 -3.08 -19.55
C HIS A 102 -9.61 -4.16 -19.26
N ASP A 103 -9.26 -4.93 -20.28
CA ASP A 103 -8.16 -5.86 -20.19
C ASP A 103 -6.84 -5.08 -20.15
N TYR A 104 -5.83 -5.66 -19.51
CA TYR A 104 -4.49 -5.10 -19.50
C TYR A 104 -3.91 -5.22 -20.92
N ASN A 105 -3.50 -4.09 -21.50
CA ASN A 105 -2.92 -4.10 -22.84
C ASN A 105 -1.41 -4.33 -22.74
N GLU A 106 -0.95 -5.48 -23.19
CA GLU A 106 0.47 -5.87 -23.20
C GLU A 106 1.29 -5.20 -24.32
N SER A 107 0.73 -4.26 -25.08
CA SER A 107 1.46 -3.62 -26.18
C SER A 107 2.70 -2.87 -25.69
N GLU A 108 3.86 -3.53 -25.78
CA GLU A 108 5.19 -2.92 -25.78
C GLU A 108 5.33 -2.03 -27.03
N GLU A 109 4.99 -0.76 -26.93
CA GLU A 109 5.45 0.26 -27.90
C GLU A 109 5.84 1.54 -27.16
N ILE A 110 7.13 1.64 -26.82
CA ILE A 110 7.96 2.83 -27.06
C ILE A 110 9.37 2.37 -27.47
#